data_AF-A0A847ZRK2-F1
#
_entry.id   AF-A0A847ZRK2-F1
#
_cell.length_a   1.000
_cell.length_b   1.000
_cell.length_c   1.000
_cell.angle_alpha   90.00
_cell.angle_beta   90.00
_cell.angle_gamma   90.00
#
_symmetry.space_group_name_H-M   'P 1'
#
loop_
_entity.id
_entity.type
_entity.pdbx_description
1 polymer ?
#
loop_
_entity_poly.entity_id
_entity_poly.type
_entity_poly.pdbx_seq_one_letter_code
_entity_poly.pdbx_strand_id
1 'polypeptide(L)'
;MPATLVIGAIGIQSADILPSSDRINWGRLLSLPAFQLFASERGGPAPGAPLSEWLAIAARDAGSAEKVLDDYRQWHAAKGIWPNETPMGDLL
;
A
#
# COMPACT_ATOMS: atom_id res chain seq x y z
N MET A 1 -12.84 23.52 23.93
CA MET A 1 -11.88 22.47 24.33
C MET A 1 -11.83 21.48 23.16
N PRO A 2 -10.70 21.26 22.46
CA PRO A 2 -10.68 20.28 21.37
C PRO A 2 -10.62 18.86 21.94
N ALA A 3 -11.42 17.95 21.38
CA ALA A 3 -11.56 16.58 21.86
C ALA A 3 -10.35 15.73 21.47
N THR A 4 -9.80 15.02 22.45
CA THR A 4 -8.78 13.98 22.26
C THR A 4 -9.39 12.82 21.47
N LEU A 5 -8.88 12.56 20.27
CA LEU A 5 -9.25 11.38 19.49
C LEU A 5 -8.41 10.20 19.97
N VAL A 6 -9.03 9.25 20.67
CA VAL A 6 -8.44 7.97 21.07
C VAL A 6 -8.79 6.95 20.00
N ILE A 7 -7.80 6.53 19.21
CA ILE A 7 -7.98 5.49 18.20
C ILE A 7 -7.57 4.15 18.82
N GLY A 8 -8.55 3.32 19.17
CA GLY A 8 -8.33 1.94 19.56
C GLY A 8 -8.13 1.06 18.32
N ALA A 9 -6.95 0.46 18.19
CA ALA A 9 -6.67 -0.52 17.14
C ALA A 9 -7.39 -1.83 17.47
N ILE A 10 -8.43 -2.16 16.69
CA ILE A 10 -9.15 -3.43 16.80
C ILE A 10 -8.40 -4.43 15.91
N GLY A 11 -7.85 -5.47 16.54
CA GLY A 11 -7.16 -6.57 15.87
C GLY A 11 -8.07 -7.32 14.91
N ILE A 12 -7.53 -7.78 13.79
CA ILE A 12 -8.26 -8.59 12.82
C ILE A 12 -7.54 -9.93 12.67
N GLN A 13 -8.31 -10.99 12.86
CA GLN A 13 -7.91 -12.39 13.00
C GLN A 13 -7.38 -13.01 11.71
N SER A 14 -6.46 -13.96 11.89
CA SER A 14 -5.87 -14.85 10.88
C SER A 14 -6.92 -15.68 10.14
N ALA A 15 -6.75 -15.86 8.83
CA ALA A 15 -7.36 -16.95 8.07
C ALA A 15 -6.32 -17.56 7.12
N ASP A 16 -6.13 -18.86 7.29
CA ASP A 16 -5.15 -19.73 6.64
C ASP A 16 -5.67 -20.31 5.31
N ILE A 17 -4.76 -20.93 4.56
CA ILE A 17 -4.91 -21.91 3.46
C ILE A 17 -5.17 -21.36 2.05
N LEU A 18 -4.16 -21.42 1.17
CA LEU A 18 -4.15 -22.05 -0.18
C LEU A 18 -2.83 -21.72 -0.92
N PRO A 19 -2.11 -22.67 -1.55
CA PRO A 19 -1.00 -22.38 -2.44
C PRO A 19 -1.49 -22.20 -3.88
N SER A 20 -1.02 -21.14 -4.56
CA SER A 20 -0.80 -20.99 -6.01
C SER A 20 -1.37 -19.69 -6.61
N SER A 21 -0.45 -18.97 -7.25
CA SER A 21 -0.48 -17.59 -7.76
C SER A 21 -0.41 -16.53 -6.67
N ASP A 22 0.69 -15.79 -6.67
CA ASP A 22 1.03 -14.61 -5.86
C ASP A 22 -0.09 -13.56 -5.98
N ARG A 23 -1.23 -13.81 -5.32
CA ARG A 23 -2.35 -12.87 -5.24
C ARG A 23 -1.90 -11.79 -4.26
N ILE A 24 -1.27 -10.76 -4.81
CA ILE A 24 -0.88 -9.56 -4.09
C ILE A 24 -2.03 -9.14 -3.17
N ASN A 25 -1.77 -9.10 -1.87
CA ASN A 25 -2.74 -8.62 -0.90
C ASN A 25 -2.76 -7.08 -0.97
N TRP A 26 -3.50 -6.57 -1.94
CA TRP A 26 -3.65 -5.13 -2.18
C TRP A 26 -4.15 -4.39 -0.94
N GLY A 27 -5.00 -5.02 -0.11
CA GLY A 27 -5.45 -4.43 1.15
C GLY A 27 -4.31 -4.18 2.14
N ARG A 28 -3.40 -5.16 2.29
CA ARG A 28 -2.17 -5.00 3.08
C ARG A 28 -1.29 -3.91 2.49
N LEU A 29 -1.05 -3.96 1.17
CA LEU A 29 -0.18 -3.01 0.47
C LEU A 29 -0.65 -1.56 0.63
N LEU A 30 -1.95 -1.30 0.44
CA LEU A 30 -2.57 0.02 0.60
C LEU A 30 -2.47 0.57 2.02
N SER A 31 -2.26 -0.31 3.00
CA SER A 31 -2.09 0.05 4.41
C SER A 31 -0.62 0.30 4.78
N LEU A 32 0.34 0.01 3.90
CA LEU A 32 1.75 0.22 4.16
C LEU A 32 2.11 1.72 4.10
N PRO A 33 2.88 2.24 5.07
CA PRO A 33 3.30 3.64 5.06
C PRO A 33 4.16 3.97 3.83
N ALA A 34 4.99 3.03 3.39
CA ALA A 34 5.80 3.18 2.18
C ALA A 34 4.93 3.34 0.92
N PHE A 35 3.86 2.57 0.79
CA PHE A 35 2.96 2.65 -0.36
C PHE A 35 2.10 3.93 -0.32
N GLN A 36 1.65 4.35 0.86
CA GLN A 36 0.95 5.62 1.03
C GLN A 36 1.84 6.81 0.63
N LEU A 37 3.12 6.77 0.99
CA LEU A 37 4.09 7.79 0.59
C LEU A 37 4.32 7.77 -0.92
N PHE A 38 4.51 6.60 -1.52
CA PHE A 38 4.64 6.43 -2.97
C PHE A 38 3.46 7.06 -3.72
N ALA A 39 2.23 6.74 -3.30
CA ALA A 39 1.05 7.31 -3.92
C ALA A 39 0.99 8.82 -3.74
N SER A 40 1.32 9.33 -2.56
CA SER A 40 1.36 10.77 -2.27
C SER A 40 2.35 11.52 -3.17
N GLU A 41 3.53 10.94 -3.46
CA GLU A 41 4.50 11.53 -4.39
C GLU A 41 4.01 11.53 -5.85
N ARG A 42 3.06 10.66 -6.20
CA ARG A 42 2.42 10.61 -7.52
C ARG A 42 1.09 11.36 -7.59
N GLY A 43 0.85 12.26 -6.63
CA GLY A 43 -0.34 13.12 -6.55
C GLY A 43 -1.40 12.64 -5.56
N GLY A 44 -1.35 11.37 -5.15
CA GLY A 44 -2.19 10.79 -4.10
C GLY A 44 -3.68 10.74 -4.45
N PRO A 45 -4.50 10.16 -3.55
CA PRO A 45 -5.94 10.19 -3.70
C PRO A 45 -6.47 11.63 -3.58
N ALA A 46 -7.61 11.89 -4.24
CA ALA A 46 -8.33 13.14 -4.07
C ALA A 46 -8.71 13.37 -2.60
N PRO A 47 -8.92 14.63 -2.16
CA PRO A 47 -9.29 14.93 -0.77
C PRO A 47 -10.55 14.16 -0.35
N GLY A 48 -10.42 13.30 0.67
CA GLY A 48 -11.51 12.45 1.17
C GLY A 48 -11.73 11.14 0.41
N ALA A 49 -10.97 10.89 -0.67
CA ALA A 49 -11.03 9.62 -1.40
C ALA A 49 -10.08 8.57 -0.79
N PRO A 50 -10.45 7.27 -0.84
CA PRO A 50 -9.58 6.21 -0.36
C PRO A 50 -8.42 5.96 -1.34
N LEU A 51 -7.30 5.48 -0.82
CA LEU A 51 -6.12 5.16 -1.63
C LEU A 51 -6.39 4.06 -2.68
N SER A 52 -7.35 3.17 -2.41
CA SER A 52 -7.80 2.15 -3.38
C SER A 52 -8.39 2.77 -4.65
N GLU A 53 -9.06 3.92 -4.55
CA GLU A 53 -9.61 4.63 -5.70
C GLU A 53 -8.48 5.22 -6.56
N TRP A 54 -7.47 5.81 -5.91
CA TRP A 54 -6.27 6.27 -6.60
C TRP A 54 -5.57 5.11 -7.32
N LEU A 55 -5.40 3.96 -6.66
CA LEU A 55 -4.81 2.77 -7.27
C LEU A 55 -5.62 2.30 -8.49
N ALA A 56 -6.96 2.33 -8.44
CA ALA A 56 -7.79 1.95 -9.57
C ALA A 56 -7.58 2.88 -10.78
N ILE A 57 -7.45 4.18 -10.53
CA ILE A 57 -7.14 5.18 -11.57
C ILE A 57 -5.73 4.97 -12.12
N ALA A 58 -4.73 4.82 -11.25
CA ALA A 58 -3.35 4.58 -11.63
C ALA A 58 -3.18 3.27 -12.41
N ALA A 59 -3.88 2.21 -12.02
CA ALA A 59 -3.88 0.93 -12.71
C ALA A 59 -4.52 1.04 -14.10
N ARG A 60 -5.59 1.84 -14.23
CA ARG A 60 -6.21 2.12 -15.53
C ARG A 60 -5.26 2.88 -16.46
N ASP A 61 -4.56 3.87 -15.94
CA ASP A 61 -3.58 4.66 -16.69
C ASP A 61 -2.36 3.83 -17.12
N ALA A 62 -1.81 3.02 -16.21
CA ALA A 62 -0.69 2.11 -16.49
C ALA A 62 -1.11 0.89 -17.35
N GLY A 63 -2.41 0.60 -17.44
CA GLY A 63 -3.00 -0.55 -18.13
C GLY A 63 -3.09 -1.83 -17.29
N SER A 64 -2.53 -1.83 -16.07
CA SER A 64 -2.68 -2.93 -15.10
C SER A 64 -2.25 -2.47 -13.70
N ALA A 65 -2.81 -3.09 -12.65
CA ALA A 65 -2.36 -2.85 -11.28
C ALA A 65 -0.94 -3.41 -11.04
N GLU A 66 -0.58 -4.52 -11.69
CA GLU A 66 0.76 -5.12 -11.60
C GLU A 66 1.87 -4.16 -12.03
N LYS A 67 1.64 -3.34 -13.06
CA LYS A 67 2.60 -2.29 -13.43
C LYS A 67 2.78 -1.24 -12.33
N VAL A 68 1.70 -0.82 -11.67
CA VAL A 68 1.80 0.10 -10.53
C VAL A 68 2.59 -0.52 -9.39
N LEU A 69 2.44 -1.84 -9.18
CA LEU A 69 3.23 -2.57 -8.19
C LEU A 69 4.73 -2.59 -8.56
N ASP A 70 5.05 -2.84 -9.82
CA ASP A 70 6.42 -2.85 -10.30
C ASP A 70 7.08 -1.46 -10.15
N ASP A 71 6.38 -0.40 -10.56
CA ASP A 71 6.79 0.99 -10.33
C ASP A 71 7.05 1.29 -8.85
N TYR A 72 6.18 0.80 -7.97
CA TYR A 72 6.35 0.94 -6.53
C TYR A 72 7.57 0.16 -6.01
N ARG A 73 7.82 -1.06 -6.48
CA ARG A 73 9.00 -1.87 -6.11
C ARG A 73 10.29 -1.15 -6.50
N GLN A 74 10.34 -0.61 -7.71
CA GLN A 74 11.49 0.17 -8.19
C GLN A 74 11.69 1.44 -7.35
N TRP A 75 10.60 2.17 -7.08
CA TRP A 75 10.64 3.36 -6.21
C TRP A 75 11.12 3.03 -4.80
N HIS A 76 10.64 1.93 -4.21
CA HIS A 76 11.01 1.49 -2.86
C HIS A 76 12.50 1.17 -2.78
N ALA A 77 13.01 0.42 -3.76
CA ALA A 77 14.44 0.11 -3.86
C ALA A 77 15.29 1.38 -4.05
N ALA A 78 14.84 2.32 -4.89
CA ALA A 78 15.55 3.57 -5.14
C ALA A 78 15.59 4.51 -3.93
N LYS A 79 14.54 4.50 -3.10
CA LYS A 79 14.46 5.30 -1.87
C LYS A 79 15.50 4.87 -0.83
N GLY A 80 15.76 3.57 -0.70
CA GLY A 80 16.83 3.02 0.17
C GLY A 80 16.69 3.30 1.68
N ILE A 81 15.53 3.81 2.11
CA ILE A 81 15.24 4.21 3.50
C ILE A 81 14.67 3.06 4.35
N TRP A 82 14.32 1.94 3.72
CA TRP A 82 13.83 0.73 4.39
C TRP A 82 14.79 -0.45 4.14
N PRO A 83 15.97 -0.46 4.76
CA PRO A 83 16.98 -1.51 4.53
C PRO A 83 16.57 -2.89 5.08
N ASN A 84 15.63 -2.93 6.03
CA ASN A 84 15.16 -4.15 6.69
C ASN A 84 13.71 -4.50 6.31
N GLU A 85 13.13 -3.85 5.31
CA GLU A 85 11.74 -4.08 4.88
C GLU A 85 11.72 -4.37 3.39
N THR A 86 10.96 -5.39 3.00
CA THR A 86 10.62 -5.63 1.60
C THR A 86 9.53 -4.65 1.16
N PRO A 87 9.38 -4.38 -0.15
CA PRO A 87 8.25 -3.58 -0.64
C PRO A 87 6.88 -4.18 -0.27
N MET A 88 6.77 -5.46 0.09
CA MET A 88 5.50 -6.03 0.57
C MET A 88 5.24 -5.80 2.06
N GLY A 89 6.14 -5.09 2.76
CA GLY A 89 6.05 -4.83 4.19
C GLY A 89 6.44 -6.03 5.07
N ASP A 90 7.15 -7.00 4.51
CA ASP A 90 7.76 -8.09 5.27
C ASP A 90 9.18 -7.70 5.69
N LEU A 91 9.52 -7.96 6.96
CA LEU A 91 10.85 -7.71 7.50
C LEU A 91 11.85 -8.76 6.98
N LEU A 92 13.03 -8.29 6.59
CA LEU A 92 14.14 -9.12 6.12
C LEU A 92 14.86 -9.87 7.25
#